data_AF-A0A8C4M319-F1
#
_entry.id   AF-A0A8C4M319-F1
#
_cell.length_a   1.000
_cell.length_b   1.000
_cell.length_c   1.000
_cell.angle_alpha   90.00
_cell.angle_beta   90.00
_cell.angle_gamma   90.00
#
_symmetry.space_group_name_H-M   'P 1'
#
loop_
_entity.id
_entity.type
_entity.pdbx_description
1 polymer ?
#
loop_
_entity_poly.entity_id
_entity_poly.type
_entity_poly.pdbx_seq_one_letter_code
_entity_poly.pdbx_strand_id
1 'polypeptide(L)'
;MNDRLTERITQEQCRVRDQPLGMAFVTFQEKSMATYILKDFNACKCQGLRCKGEPQPSSYSRELYPSKWTVTFASYPEDICW
;
A
#
# COMPACT_ATOMS: atom_id res chain seq x y z
N MET A 1 35.18 -4.22 -15.31
CA MET A 1 33.86 -3.76 -15.81
C MET A 1 32.73 -4.12 -14.84
N ASN A 2 32.77 -5.32 -14.23
CA ASN A 2 31.81 -5.73 -13.19
C ASN A 2 31.85 -4.85 -11.92
N ASP A 3 33.04 -4.44 -11.46
CA ASP A 3 33.16 -3.68 -10.20
C ASP A 3 32.43 -2.32 -10.24
N ARG A 4 32.50 -1.63 -11.38
CA ARG A 4 31.79 -0.35 -11.60
C ARG A 4 30.27 -0.53 -11.62
N LEU A 5 29.77 -1.68 -12.06
CA LEU A 5 28.34 -1.99 -12.03
C LEU A 5 27.89 -2.30 -10.61
N THR A 6 28.66 -3.09 -9.87
CA THR A 6 28.40 -3.40 -8.47
C THR A 6 28.38 -2.14 -7.60
N GLU A 7 29.35 -1.24 -7.78
CA GLU A 7 29.41 0.04 -7.06
C GLU A 7 28.16 0.89 -7.31
N ARG A 8 27.70 0.97 -8.56
CA ARG A 8 26.47 1.69 -8.91
C ARG A 8 25.23 1.05 -8.29
N ILE A 9 25.13 -0.27 -8.28
CA ILE A 9 24.00 -0.99 -7.65
C ILE A 9 23.96 -0.67 -6.15
N THR A 10 25.10 -0.74 -5.46
CA THR A 10 25.19 -0.44 -4.03
C THR A 10 24.81 1.01 -3.73
N GLN A 11 25.27 1.96 -4.56
CA GLN A 11 24.90 3.37 -4.42
C GLN A 11 23.40 3.60 -4.59
N GLU A 12 22.78 2.94 -5.58
CA GLU A 12 21.33 3.01 -5.80
C GLU A 12 20.52 2.38 -4.67
N GLN A 13 20.96 1.24 -4.13
CA GLN A 13 20.30 0.62 -2.96
C GLN A 13 20.26 1.56 -1.75
N CYS A 14 21.35 2.29 -1.48
CA CYS A 14 21.38 3.30 -0.43
C CYS A 14 20.42 4.46 -0.73
N ARG A 15 20.38 4.94 -1.97
CA ARG A 15 19.53 6.08 -2.38
C ARG A 15 18.04 5.75 -2.28
N VAL A 16 17.63 4.56 -2.71
CA VAL A 16 16.23 4.13 -2.72
C VAL A 16 15.65 4.06 -1.30
N ARG A 17 16.47 3.77 -0.29
CA ARG A 17 16.02 3.71 1.12
C ARG A 17 15.42 5.03 1.61
N ASP A 18 15.92 6.16 1.11
CA ASP A 18 15.49 7.49 1.53
C ASP A 18 14.40 8.08 0.60
N GLN A 19 13.95 7.34 -0.41
CA GLN A 19 12.96 7.77 -1.41
C GLN A 19 11.78 6.79 -1.50
N PRO A 20 10.88 6.77 -0.50
CA PRO A 20 9.74 5.86 -0.52
C PRO A 20 8.72 6.23 -1.60
N LEU A 21 8.17 5.21 -2.27
CA LEU A 21 7.14 5.37 -3.32
C LEU A 21 5.76 5.77 -2.78
N GLY A 22 5.56 5.71 -1.46
CA GLY A 22 4.26 6.03 -0.83
C GLY A 22 3.20 4.92 -0.98
N MET A 23 3.63 3.69 -1.29
CA MET A 23 2.77 2.50 -1.37
C MET A 23 3.47 1.28 -0.77
N ALA A 24 2.69 0.25 -0.46
CA ALA A 24 3.21 -1.02 0.04
C ALA A 24 2.30 -2.19 -0.40
N PHE A 25 2.90 -3.37 -0.53
CA PHE A 25 2.18 -4.64 -0.61
C PHE A 25 2.09 -5.24 0.79
N VAL A 26 0.89 -5.65 1.20
CA VAL A 26 0.64 -6.26 2.52
C VAL A 26 0.06 -7.65 2.31
N THR A 27 0.64 -8.65 2.97
CA THR A 27 0.18 -10.04 2.91
C THR A 27 -0.47 -10.43 4.24
N PHE A 28 -1.44 -11.33 4.16
CA PHE A 28 -2.18 -11.85 5.31
C PHE A 28 -2.19 -13.38 5.27
N GLN A 29 -2.39 -14.00 6.43
CA GLN A 29 -2.45 -15.45 6.55
C GLN A 29 -3.60 -16.06 5.74
N GLU A 30 -4.75 -15.37 5.71
CA GLU A 30 -5.94 -15.82 5.01
C GLU A 30 -6.50 -14.74 4.08
N LYS A 31 -7.11 -15.19 2.97
CA LYS A 31 -7.83 -14.30 2.05
C LYS A 31 -9.00 -13.57 2.72
N SER A 32 -9.61 -14.19 3.74
CA SER A 32 -10.71 -13.63 4.54
C SER A 32 -10.30 -12.30 5.19
N MET A 33 -9.08 -12.22 5.74
CA MET A 33 -8.54 -11.04 6.40
C MET A 33 -8.37 -9.87 5.42
N ALA A 34 -7.75 -10.12 4.26
CA ALA A 34 -7.60 -9.10 3.21
C ALA A 34 -8.96 -8.62 2.68
N THR A 35 -9.92 -9.54 2.55
CA THR A 35 -11.30 -9.21 2.13
C THR A 35 -12.02 -8.37 3.17
N TYR A 36 -11.82 -8.65 4.47
CA TYR A 36 -12.38 -7.85 5.57
C TYR A 36 -11.87 -6.41 5.52
N ILE A 37 -10.56 -6.22 5.39
CA ILE A 37 -9.94 -4.89 5.27
C ILE A 37 -10.44 -4.17 4.02
N LEU A 38 -10.48 -4.85 2.87
CA LEU A 38 -10.97 -4.24 1.63
C LEU A 38 -12.43 -3.77 1.76
N LYS A 39 -13.27 -4.52 2.46
CA LYS A 39 -14.67 -4.13 2.72
C LYS A 39 -14.76 -2.90 3.60
N ASP A 40 -13.94 -2.82 4.66
CA ASP A 40 -13.89 -1.67 5.56
C ASP A 40 -13.49 -0.39 4.84
N PHE A 41 -12.39 -0.42 4.07
CA PHE A 41 -11.92 0.74 3.30
C PHE A 41 -12.83 1.13 2.13
N ASN A 42 -13.71 0.23 1.68
CA ASN A 42 -14.74 0.52 0.67
C ASN A 42 -16.15 0.68 1.26
N ALA A 43 -16.31 0.64 2.58
CA ALA A 43 -17.60 0.79 3.23
C ALA A 43 -18.09 2.24 3.03
N CYS A 44 -19.30 2.37 2.49
CA CYS A 44 -19.98 3.63 2.14
C CYS A 44 -19.51 4.31 0.83
N LYS A 45 -20.22 3.96 -0.25
CA LYS A 45 -20.45 4.82 -1.43
C LYS A 45 -21.95 5.02 -1.57
N CYS A 46 -22.57 5.82 -0.69
CA CYS A 46 -23.99 6.16 -0.86
C CYS A 46 -24.17 6.78 -2.26
N GLN A 47 -25.11 6.23 -3.04
CA GLN A 47 -25.43 6.72 -4.39
C GLN A 47 -25.98 8.15 -4.32
N GLY A 48 -25.09 9.15 -4.36
CA GLY A 48 -25.45 10.58 -4.41
C GLY A 48 -25.16 11.41 -3.15
N LEU A 49 -24.78 10.80 -2.03
CA LEU A 49 -24.30 11.50 -0.85
C LEU A 49 -22.84 11.14 -0.59
N ARG A 50 -21.97 12.16 -0.44
CA ARG A 50 -20.54 12.00 -0.14
C ARG A 50 -20.32 11.55 1.31
N CYS A 51 -20.92 10.43 1.70
CA CYS A 51 -20.59 9.74 2.93
C CYS A 51 -19.33 8.92 2.65
N LYS A 52 -18.15 9.52 2.81
CA LYS A 52 -16.92 8.71 2.94
C LYS A 52 -17.01 8.06 4.32
N GLY A 53 -17.28 6.75 4.37
CA GLY A 53 -17.10 6.00 5.61
C GLY A 53 -15.62 6.07 5.98
N GLU A 54 -15.32 6.49 7.20
CA GLU A 54 -13.94 6.33 7.70
C GLU A 54 -13.71 4.85 7.99
N PRO A 55 -12.56 4.28 7.58
CA PRO A 55 -12.18 2.94 7.97
C PRO A 55 -12.19 2.77 9.50
N GLN A 56 -12.27 1.54 9.98
CA GLN A 56 -12.25 1.21 11.39
C GLN A 56 -11.09 1.94 12.12
N PRO A 57 -11.38 2.74 13.17
CA PRO A 57 -10.35 3.54 13.83
C PRO A 57 -9.40 2.64 14.64
N SER A 58 -8.15 3.10 14.77
CA SER A 58 -7.12 2.51 15.61
C SER A 58 -6.36 3.59 16.38
N SER A 59 -5.50 3.18 17.32
CA SER A 59 -4.60 4.09 18.05
C SER A 59 -3.65 4.89 17.16
N TYR A 60 -3.51 4.52 15.88
CA TYR A 60 -2.63 5.18 14.91
C TYR A 60 -3.39 5.94 13.81
N SER A 61 -4.73 6.00 13.87
CA SER A 61 -5.52 6.62 12.79
C SER A 61 -5.20 8.10 12.59
N ARG A 62 -4.78 8.80 13.65
CA ARG A 62 -4.41 10.22 13.58
C ARG A 62 -3.10 10.43 12.83
N GLU A 63 -2.12 9.56 13.05
CA GLU A 63 -0.79 9.65 12.44
C GLU A 63 -0.81 9.15 10.99
N LEU A 64 -1.60 8.10 10.73
CA LEU A 64 -1.60 7.40 9.44
C LEU A 64 -2.63 7.95 8.44
N TYR A 65 -3.66 8.66 8.90
CA TYR A 65 -4.74 9.18 8.06
C TYR A 65 -5.32 8.13 7.09
N PRO A 66 -5.83 6.99 7.59
CA PRO A 66 -6.26 5.86 6.74
C PRO A 66 -7.38 6.23 5.77
N SER A 67 -8.17 7.28 6.06
CA SER A 67 -9.19 7.82 5.15
C SER A 67 -8.63 8.38 3.83
N LYS A 68 -7.30 8.58 3.73
CA LYS A 68 -6.61 8.99 2.49
C LYS A 68 -6.07 7.81 1.70
N TRP A 69 -6.11 6.60 2.23
CA TRP A 69 -5.50 5.43 1.60
C TRP A 69 -6.44 4.85 0.55
N THR A 70 -5.85 4.35 -0.54
CA THR A 70 -6.57 3.54 -1.52
C THR A 70 -6.13 2.10 -1.34
N VAL A 71 -7.08 1.21 -1.05
CA VAL A 71 -6.81 -0.21 -0.80
C VAL A 71 -7.47 -1.04 -1.89
N THR A 72 -6.66 -1.87 -2.56
CA THR A 72 -7.09 -2.81 -3.59
C THR A 72 -6.35 -4.13 -3.43
N PHE A 73 -6.88 -5.20 -4.03
CA PHE A 73 -6.06 -6.40 -4.20
C PHE A 73 -4.90 -6.11 -5.14
N ALA A 74 -3.73 -6.66 -4.80
CA ALA A 74 -2.57 -6.63 -5.68
C ALA A 74 -2.76 -7.64 -6.84
N SER A 75 -2.24 -7.29 -8.01
CA SER A 75 -2.05 -8.24 -9.10
C SER A 75 -0.99 -9.29 -8.71
N TYR A 76 -0.92 -10.38 -9.49
CA TYR A 76 0.20 -11.31 -9.35
C TYR A 76 1.52 -10.61 -9.65
N PRO A 77 2.64 -11.00 -9.00
CA PRO A 77 3.94 -10.35 -9.20
C PRO A 77 4.38 -10.24 -10.66
N GLU A 78 4.01 -11.22 -11.48
CA GLU A 78 4.32 -11.32 -12.91
C GLU A 78 3.49 -10.34 -13.77
N ASP A 79 2.35 -9.89 -13.25
CA ASP A 79 1.42 -8.98 -13.93
C ASP A 79 1.69 -7.50 -13.57
N ILE A 80 2.70 -7.21 -12.75
CA ILE A 80 3.06 -5.85 -12.33
C ILE A 80 4.15 -5.29 -13.25
N CYS A 81 3.90 -4.10 -13.81
CA CYS A 81 4.95 -3.29 -14.42
C CYS A 81 5.67 -2.49 -13.33
N TRP A 82 6.83 -3.00 -12.90
CA TRP A 82 7.65 -2.44 -11.82
C TRP A 82 8.39 -1.16 -12.22
#